data_AF-A0A914N2L6-F1
#
_entry.id   AF-A0A914N2L6-F1
#
_cell.length_a   1.000
_cell.length_b   1.000
_cell.length_c   1.000
_cell.angle_alpha   90.00
_cell.angle_beta   90.00
_cell.angle_gamma   90.00
#
_symmetry.space_group_name_H-M   'P 1'
#
loop_
_entity.id
_entity.type
_entity.pdbx_description
1 polymer ?
#
loop_
_entity_poly.entity_id
_entity_poly.type
_entity_poly.pdbx_seq_one_letter_code
_entity_poly.pdbx_strand_id
1 'polypeptide(L)'
;MKRNGLFNENIGEENFREQVRVVSGDIALVQFGLSDEDYHFLSYDIDVVLHAAAYVNLIYPYQALHGCNVVGTRNIIEFCFKNKIKPLHYISTDAVFPCGLSDVDEDTPPTDTFEKLVDGYGQTKYVAEQLVLRANYRGLPTIIYRLGNQAAPINGSNWNPQDFTYLLLLSTLKMNIAPNLGEWEVELTPVDFSAQFIVRILSEMFCENTGRIFHLINSGEGIVKWKQIIEWLKIIGFEEIKEIEIDEWIKMFVYFLKFLGEGRGNYFFSFSTRVVSVHEKSCEK
;
A
#
# COMPACT_ATOMS: atom_id res chain seq x y z
N MET A 1 -27.71 7.12 15.93
CA MET A 1 -27.33 6.54 14.62
C MET A 1 -26.61 5.23 14.88
N LYS A 2 -27.21 4.10 14.49
CA LYS A 2 -26.57 2.79 14.64
C LYS A 2 -25.48 2.65 13.59
N ARG A 3 -24.25 2.39 14.03
CA ARG A 3 -23.13 1.97 13.19
C ARG A 3 -23.46 0.57 12.66
N ASN A 4 -24.03 0.49 11.47
CA ASN A 4 -24.03 -0.76 10.70
C ASN A 4 -22.66 -0.84 10.00
N GLY A 5 -21.63 -1.18 10.75
CA GLY A 5 -20.31 -1.47 10.20
C GLY A 5 -20.32 -2.88 9.60
N LEU A 6 -20.09 -2.97 8.29
CA LEU A 6 -19.84 -4.23 7.57
C LEU A 6 -18.55 -4.95 8.01
N PHE A 7 -17.79 -4.34 8.92
CA PHE A 7 -16.76 -5.01 9.69
C PHE A 7 -17.33 -5.28 11.08
N ASN A 8 -17.71 -6.54 11.31
CA ASN A 8 -17.81 -7.03 12.66
C ASN A 8 -16.39 -6.89 13.25
N GLU A 9 -16.19 -5.97 14.20
CA GLU A 9 -14.92 -5.83 14.93
C GLU A 9 -14.51 -7.14 15.65
N ASN A 10 -15.37 -8.17 15.58
CA ASN A 10 -15.17 -9.53 16.03
C ASN A 10 -15.52 -10.57 14.94
N ILE A 11 -14.80 -10.61 13.81
CA ILE A 11 -14.70 -11.89 13.10
C ILE A 11 -13.78 -12.77 13.96
N GLY A 12 -14.37 -13.49 14.93
CA GLY A 12 -13.62 -14.49 15.69
C GLY A 12 -12.94 -15.47 14.75
N GLU A 13 -11.77 -16.00 15.13
CA GLU A 13 -10.93 -16.85 14.27
C GLU A 13 -11.70 -18.01 13.59
N GLU A 14 -12.73 -18.53 14.25
CA GLU A 14 -13.60 -19.59 13.71
C GLU A 14 -14.42 -19.12 12.49
N ASN A 15 -15.03 -17.94 12.55
CA ASN A 15 -15.79 -17.38 11.42
C ASN A 15 -14.88 -16.99 10.23
N PHE A 16 -13.64 -16.59 10.51
CA PHE A 16 -12.66 -16.27 9.46
C PHE A 16 -12.31 -17.50 8.62
N ARG A 17 -12.12 -18.66 9.27
CA ARG A 17 -11.75 -19.91 8.58
C ARG A 17 -12.86 -20.46 7.69
N GLU A 18 -14.11 -20.22 8.01
CA GLU A 18 -15.24 -20.66 7.19
C GLU A 18 -15.47 -19.76 5.96
N GLN A 19 -15.08 -18.49 6.05
CA GLN A 19 -15.29 -17.47 5.01
C GLN A 19 -14.08 -17.29 4.07
N VAL A 20 -12.90 -17.75 4.47
CA VAL A 20 -11.65 -17.56 3.70
C VAL A 20 -11.16 -18.88 3.14
N ARG A 21 -11.12 -18.97 1.80
CA ARG A 21 -10.46 -20.06 1.08
C ARG A 21 -9.17 -19.56 0.47
N VAL A 22 -8.05 -20.19 0.86
CA VAL A 22 -6.73 -19.86 0.32
C VAL A 22 -6.43 -20.75 -0.87
N VAL A 23 -6.08 -20.14 -2.00
CA VAL A 23 -5.63 -20.82 -3.21
C VAL A 23 -4.17 -20.44 -3.44
N SER A 24 -3.28 -21.44 -3.50
CA SER A 24 -1.88 -21.21 -3.81
C SER A 24 -1.69 -21.02 -5.31
N GLY A 25 -1.12 -19.88 -5.71
CA GLY A 25 -0.88 -19.56 -7.11
C GLY A 25 0.01 -18.31 -7.25
N ASP A 26 0.42 -18.05 -8.49
CA ASP A 26 1.20 -16.87 -8.87
C ASP A 26 0.53 -16.20 -10.08
N ILE A 27 0.03 -14.98 -9.86
CA ILE A 27 -0.69 -14.22 -10.90
C ILE A 27 0.16 -13.95 -12.14
N ALA A 28 1.49 -13.95 -12.04
CA ALA A 28 2.39 -13.75 -13.17
C ALA A 28 2.40 -14.94 -14.14
N LEU A 29 1.97 -16.13 -13.69
CA LEU A 29 1.91 -17.34 -14.49
C LEU A 29 0.58 -17.48 -15.24
N VAL A 30 0.60 -18.23 -16.33
CA VAL A 30 -0.62 -18.63 -17.06
C VAL A 30 -1.58 -19.29 -16.09
N GLN A 31 -2.86 -18.88 -16.12
CA GLN A 31 -3.90 -19.37 -15.21
C GLN A 31 -3.52 -19.29 -13.73
N PHE A 32 -2.71 -18.31 -13.35
CA PHE A 32 -2.17 -18.13 -12.01
C PHE A 32 -1.32 -19.31 -11.50
N GLY A 33 -0.80 -20.15 -12.40
CA GLY A 33 -0.07 -21.37 -12.05
C GLY A 33 -0.97 -22.49 -11.49
N LEU A 34 -2.29 -22.36 -11.62
CA LEU A 34 -3.25 -23.35 -11.18
C LEU A 34 -3.42 -24.47 -12.20
N SER A 35 -4.05 -25.57 -11.77
CA SER A 35 -4.54 -26.58 -12.70
C SER A 35 -5.68 -26.03 -13.56
N ASP A 36 -5.88 -26.59 -14.75
CA ASP A 36 -7.01 -26.20 -15.62
C ASP A 36 -8.36 -26.38 -14.91
N GLU A 37 -8.49 -27.41 -14.07
CA GLU A 37 -9.69 -27.70 -13.29
C GLU A 37 -9.96 -26.61 -12.25
N ASP A 38 -8.96 -26.25 -11.44
CA ASP A 38 -9.08 -25.21 -10.41
C ASP A 38 -9.35 -23.85 -11.03
N TYR A 39 -8.64 -23.49 -12.10
CA TYR A 39 -8.84 -22.22 -12.79
C TYR A 39 -10.25 -22.13 -13.40
N HIS A 40 -10.74 -23.23 -14.01
CA HIS A 40 -12.11 -23.27 -14.52
C HIS A 40 -13.13 -23.18 -13.39
N PHE A 41 -12.95 -23.94 -12.31
CA PHE A 41 -13.84 -23.87 -11.14
C PHE A 41 -13.94 -22.43 -10.61
N LEU A 42 -12.80 -21.78 -10.33
CA LEU A 42 -12.78 -20.40 -9.85
C LEU A 42 -13.43 -19.43 -10.85
N SER A 43 -13.24 -19.63 -12.15
CA SER A 43 -13.82 -18.73 -13.15
C SER A 43 -15.35 -18.79 -13.20
N TYR A 44 -15.98 -19.87 -12.74
CA TYR A 44 -17.43 -19.99 -12.58
C TYR A 44 -17.90 -19.54 -11.20
N ASP A 45 -17.12 -19.77 -10.16
CA ASP A 45 -17.48 -19.50 -8.76
C ASP A 45 -17.34 -18.01 -8.41
N ILE A 46 -16.22 -17.37 -8.76
CA ILE A 46 -15.89 -16.00 -8.33
C ILE A 46 -16.78 -14.95 -9.00
N ASP A 47 -17.49 -14.14 -8.19
CA ASP A 47 -18.39 -13.07 -8.67
C ASP A 47 -17.71 -11.71 -8.86
N VAL A 48 -16.74 -11.37 -8.01
CA VAL A 48 -16.03 -10.08 -8.00
C VAL A 48 -14.55 -10.31 -7.77
N VAL A 49 -13.71 -9.47 -8.38
CA VAL A 49 -12.26 -9.51 -8.19
C VAL A 49 -11.77 -8.20 -7.59
N LEU A 50 -11.13 -8.27 -6.42
CA LEU A 50 -10.31 -7.19 -5.86
C LEU A 50 -8.83 -7.51 -6.12
N HIS A 51 -8.22 -6.81 -7.07
CA HIS A 51 -6.83 -6.99 -7.45
C HIS A 51 -5.93 -5.98 -6.73
N ALA A 52 -5.37 -6.42 -5.60
CA ALA A 52 -4.40 -5.66 -4.79
C ALA A 52 -2.95 -6.16 -4.94
N ALA A 53 -2.73 -7.26 -5.65
CA ALA A 53 -1.42 -7.88 -5.75
C ALA A 53 -0.48 -7.05 -6.64
N ALA A 54 0.68 -6.69 -6.09
CA ALA A 54 1.78 -6.05 -6.81
C ALA A 54 3.10 -6.35 -6.09
N TYR A 55 4.19 -6.45 -6.85
CA TYR A 55 5.53 -6.35 -6.32
C TYR A 55 5.92 -4.87 -6.23
N VAL A 56 5.92 -4.34 -5.00
CA VAL A 56 6.25 -2.94 -4.69
C VAL A 56 7.73 -2.84 -4.34
N ASN A 57 8.51 -2.20 -5.21
CA ASN A 57 9.93 -1.94 -4.96
C ASN A 57 10.37 -0.69 -5.73
N LEU A 58 10.86 0.33 -5.00
CA LEU A 58 11.20 1.63 -5.58
C LEU A 58 12.63 1.68 -6.18
N ILE A 59 13.38 0.58 -6.10
CA ILE A 59 14.76 0.46 -6.60
C ILE A 59 14.80 -0.36 -7.89
N TYR A 60 13.95 -1.38 -7.99
CA TYR A 60 13.99 -2.32 -9.09
C TYR A 60 13.53 -1.69 -10.41
N PRO A 61 14.20 -2.05 -11.52
CA PRO A 61 13.80 -1.55 -12.83
C PRO A 61 12.46 -2.16 -13.25
N TYR A 62 11.77 -1.49 -14.17
CA TYR A 62 10.50 -1.94 -14.75
C TYR A 62 10.49 -3.43 -15.10
N GLN A 63 11.54 -3.92 -15.76
CA GLN A 63 11.63 -5.31 -16.24
C GLN A 63 11.55 -6.34 -15.10
N ALA A 64 12.09 -6.02 -13.92
CA ALA A 64 12.05 -6.90 -12.76
C ALA A 64 10.64 -6.98 -12.12
N LEU A 65 9.85 -5.91 -12.28
CA LEU A 65 8.49 -5.80 -11.71
C LEU A 65 7.39 -6.16 -12.71
N HIS A 66 7.71 -6.13 -14.01
CA HIS A 66 6.79 -6.33 -15.12
C HIS A 66 5.97 -7.63 -15.02
N GLY A 67 6.60 -8.73 -14.63
CA GLY A 67 5.92 -10.03 -14.51
C GLY A 67 4.74 -9.99 -13.54
N CYS A 68 4.98 -9.61 -12.29
CA CYS A 68 3.92 -9.52 -11.30
C CYS A 68 2.91 -8.40 -11.62
N ASN A 69 3.41 -7.20 -11.89
CA ASN A 69 2.55 -6.01 -11.92
C ASN A 69 1.78 -5.86 -13.25
N VAL A 70 2.42 -6.16 -14.39
CA VAL A 70 1.81 -5.98 -15.72
C VAL A 70 1.20 -7.28 -16.23
N VAL A 71 1.99 -8.36 -16.29
CA VAL A 71 1.48 -9.66 -16.78
C VAL A 71 0.44 -10.21 -15.81
N GLY A 72 0.67 -10.10 -14.50
CA GLY A 72 -0.33 -10.48 -13.50
C GLY A 72 -1.65 -9.74 -13.65
N THR A 73 -1.62 -8.42 -13.85
CA THR A 73 -2.84 -7.64 -14.09
C THR A 73 -3.54 -8.05 -15.39
N ARG A 74 -2.79 -8.33 -16.47
CA ARG A 74 -3.38 -8.87 -17.71
C ARG A 74 -4.09 -10.21 -17.46
N ASN A 75 -3.44 -11.14 -16.76
CA ASN A 75 -4.01 -12.45 -16.46
C ASN A 75 -5.27 -12.33 -15.59
N ILE A 76 -5.30 -11.38 -14.64
CA ILE A 76 -6.50 -11.06 -13.86
C ILE A 76 -7.63 -10.54 -14.75
N ILE A 77 -7.34 -9.60 -15.66
CA ILE A 77 -8.33 -9.09 -16.62
C ILE A 77 -8.90 -10.24 -17.47
N GLU A 78 -8.04 -11.13 -17.98
CA GLU A 78 -8.47 -12.32 -18.73
C GLU A 78 -9.38 -13.22 -17.89
N PHE A 79 -9.05 -13.46 -16.63
CA PHE A 79 -9.89 -14.22 -15.70
C PHE A 79 -11.25 -13.55 -15.45
N CYS A 80 -11.30 -12.22 -15.36
CA CYS A 80 -12.54 -11.46 -15.23
C CYS A 80 -13.48 -11.61 -16.43
N PHE A 81 -12.95 -11.90 -17.62
CA PHE A 81 -13.76 -12.19 -18.81
C PHE A 81 -14.12 -13.68 -18.98
N LYS A 82 -13.40 -14.59 -18.31
CA LYS A 82 -13.54 -16.04 -18.50
C LYS A 82 -14.87 -16.54 -17.90
N ASN A 83 -15.68 -17.23 -18.73
CA ASN A 83 -16.95 -17.90 -18.38
C ASN A 83 -18.10 -16.99 -17.92
N LYS A 84 -17.86 -16.08 -16.96
CA LYS A 84 -18.76 -14.99 -16.57
C LYS A 84 -17.98 -13.70 -16.37
N ILE A 85 -18.60 -12.56 -16.66
CA ILE A 85 -18.02 -11.25 -16.39
C ILE A 85 -17.97 -11.04 -14.87
N LYS A 86 -16.78 -10.71 -14.37
CA LYS A 86 -16.52 -10.43 -12.95
C LYS A 86 -16.06 -8.99 -12.84
N PRO A 87 -16.78 -8.10 -12.14
CA PRO A 87 -16.29 -6.76 -11.93
C PRO A 87 -14.91 -6.73 -11.28
N LEU A 88 -14.08 -5.78 -11.70
CA LEU A 88 -12.70 -5.64 -11.27
C LEU A 88 -12.50 -4.36 -10.46
N HIS A 89 -12.21 -4.52 -9.19
CA HIS A 89 -11.69 -3.47 -8.31
C HIS A 89 -10.16 -3.52 -8.36
N TYR A 90 -9.52 -2.50 -8.92
CA TYR A 90 -8.08 -2.47 -9.12
C TYR A 90 -7.40 -1.47 -8.19
N ILE A 91 -6.47 -1.94 -7.39
CA ILE A 91 -5.62 -1.07 -6.55
C ILE A 91 -4.46 -0.57 -7.41
N SER A 92 -4.47 0.72 -7.70
CA SER A 92 -3.41 1.47 -8.35
C SER A 92 -2.67 2.34 -7.34
N THR A 93 -1.93 3.34 -7.81
CA THR A 93 -1.14 4.26 -6.98
C THR A 93 -1.14 5.65 -7.62
N ASP A 94 -0.96 6.69 -6.82
CA ASP A 94 -0.66 8.04 -7.28
C ASP A 94 0.66 8.13 -8.07
N ALA A 95 1.60 7.21 -7.85
CA ALA A 95 2.87 7.10 -8.59
C ALA A 95 2.73 6.76 -10.08
N VAL A 96 1.50 6.68 -10.62
CA VAL A 96 1.23 6.71 -12.07
C VAL A 96 1.39 8.10 -12.67
N PHE A 97 1.54 9.12 -11.83
CA PHE A 97 1.85 10.49 -12.20
C PHE A 97 3.33 10.82 -11.90
N PRO A 98 3.98 11.64 -12.74
CA PRO A 98 5.28 12.23 -12.44
C PRO A 98 5.23 13.12 -11.20
N CYS A 99 6.33 13.17 -10.45
CA CYS A 99 6.45 14.08 -9.33
C CYS A 99 6.36 15.55 -9.78
N GLY A 100 5.80 16.40 -8.91
CA GLY A 100 5.76 17.86 -9.11
C GLY A 100 4.65 18.36 -10.05
N LEU A 101 3.72 17.51 -10.46
CA LEU A 101 2.49 17.97 -11.09
C LEU A 101 1.55 18.61 -10.05
N SER A 102 0.96 19.75 -10.40
CA SER A 102 -0.12 20.38 -9.64
C SER A 102 -1.48 20.07 -10.29
N ASP A 103 -2.55 20.21 -9.51
CA ASP A 103 -3.94 20.16 -10.00
C ASP A 103 -4.33 18.85 -10.71
N VAL A 104 -3.73 17.72 -10.28
CA VAL A 104 -4.08 16.39 -10.76
C VAL A 104 -5.30 15.88 -9.98
N ASP A 105 -6.37 15.55 -10.69
CA ASP A 105 -7.59 14.98 -10.12
C ASP A 105 -7.90 13.56 -10.66
N GLU A 106 -9.06 13.03 -10.28
CA GLU A 106 -9.53 11.70 -10.66
C GLU A 106 -9.83 11.56 -12.16
N ASP A 107 -10.19 12.66 -12.82
CA ASP A 107 -10.51 12.71 -14.25
C ASP A 107 -9.26 13.00 -15.10
N THR A 108 -8.15 13.41 -14.47
CA THR A 108 -6.87 13.66 -15.13
C THR A 108 -6.27 12.34 -15.63
N PRO A 109 -6.10 12.17 -16.95
CA PRO A 109 -5.52 10.95 -17.50
C PRO A 109 -3.99 11.02 -17.41
N PRO A 110 -3.30 9.96 -16.96
CA PRO A 110 -1.84 9.91 -17.00
C PRO A 110 -1.43 9.64 -18.46
N THR A 111 -1.34 10.69 -19.28
CA THR A 111 -1.04 10.62 -20.71
C THR A 111 0.40 11.03 -20.97
N ASP A 112 1.13 10.22 -21.74
CA ASP A 112 2.53 10.45 -22.10
C ASP A 112 3.46 10.72 -20.90
N THR A 113 3.15 10.10 -19.76
CA THR A 113 3.91 10.25 -18.51
C THR A 113 4.93 9.15 -18.28
N PHE A 114 4.85 8.01 -18.98
CA PHE A 114 5.67 6.82 -18.69
C PHE A 114 7.17 7.11 -18.55
N GLU A 115 7.75 7.85 -19.50
CA GLU A 115 9.19 8.20 -19.49
C GLU A 115 9.55 9.23 -18.41
N LYS A 116 8.57 9.92 -17.85
CA LYS A 116 8.71 10.93 -16.79
C LYS A 116 8.50 10.36 -15.39
N LEU A 117 8.12 9.08 -15.28
CA LEU A 117 7.94 8.42 -13.99
C LEU A 117 9.30 8.12 -13.35
N VAL A 118 9.34 8.28 -12.03
CA VAL A 118 10.58 8.27 -11.23
C VAL A 118 11.24 6.89 -11.19
N ASP A 119 10.43 5.83 -11.07
CA ASP A 119 10.93 4.48 -10.82
C ASP A 119 10.19 3.41 -11.64
N GLY A 120 10.74 2.19 -11.61
CA GLY A 120 10.17 1.04 -12.31
C GLY A 120 8.81 0.61 -11.76
N TYR A 121 8.51 0.84 -10.48
CA TYR A 121 7.24 0.49 -9.88
C TYR A 121 6.12 1.36 -10.44
N GLY A 122 6.26 2.68 -10.41
CA GLY A 122 5.31 3.63 -11.00
C GLY A 122 5.07 3.33 -12.47
N GLN A 123 6.13 3.03 -13.23
CA GLN A 123 6.04 2.60 -14.64
C GLN A 123 5.20 1.32 -14.82
N THR A 124 5.39 0.30 -13.99
CA THR A 124 4.57 -0.91 -14.09
C THR A 124 3.11 -0.69 -13.71
N LYS A 125 2.84 0.11 -12.67
CA LYS A 125 1.48 0.43 -12.24
C LYS A 125 0.76 1.29 -13.28
N TYR A 126 1.46 2.21 -13.91
CA TYR A 126 0.97 2.98 -15.06
C TYR A 126 0.50 2.05 -16.17
N VAL A 127 1.35 1.14 -16.64
CA VAL A 127 1.01 0.21 -17.74
C VAL A 127 -0.17 -0.68 -17.34
N ALA A 128 -0.17 -1.21 -16.12
CA ALA A 128 -1.26 -2.03 -15.60
C ALA A 128 -2.58 -1.26 -15.52
N GLU A 129 -2.58 0.01 -15.11
CA GLU A 129 -3.77 0.87 -15.09
C GLU A 129 -4.32 1.09 -16.51
N GLN A 130 -3.44 1.32 -17.51
CA GLN A 130 -3.85 1.44 -18.91
C GLN A 130 -4.50 0.14 -19.44
N LEU A 131 -4.05 -1.04 -18.98
CA LEU A 131 -4.71 -2.30 -19.32
C LEU A 131 -6.13 -2.38 -18.72
N VAL A 132 -6.30 -1.95 -17.47
CA VAL A 132 -7.60 -1.93 -16.78
C VAL A 132 -8.55 -0.94 -17.45
N LEU A 133 -8.10 0.26 -17.80
CA LEU A 133 -8.89 1.26 -18.53
C LEU A 133 -9.33 0.74 -19.91
N ARG A 134 -8.45 0.05 -20.64
CA ARG A 134 -8.82 -0.59 -21.91
C ARG A 134 -9.80 -1.74 -21.73
N ALA A 135 -9.67 -2.52 -20.65
CA ALA A 135 -10.65 -3.56 -20.33
C ALA A 135 -12.02 -2.96 -20.03
N ASN A 136 -12.05 -1.83 -19.31
CA ASN A 136 -13.28 -1.09 -19.04
C ASN A 136 -13.95 -0.60 -20.32
N TYR A 137 -13.18 0.00 -21.22
CA TYR A 137 -13.66 0.40 -22.54
C TYR A 137 -14.24 -0.77 -23.35
N ARG A 138 -13.75 -1.99 -23.13
CA ARG A 138 -14.26 -3.23 -23.75
C ARG A 138 -15.43 -3.87 -23.01
N GLY A 139 -15.98 -3.20 -21.99
CA GLY A 139 -17.18 -3.63 -21.27
C GLY A 139 -16.91 -4.39 -19.97
N LEU A 140 -15.68 -4.44 -19.47
CA LEU A 140 -15.43 -4.93 -18.12
C LEU A 140 -15.86 -3.86 -17.09
N PRO A 141 -16.77 -4.16 -16.14
CA PRO A 141 -17.05 -3.22 -15.07
C PRO A 141 -15.81 -3.07 -14.18
N THR A 142 -15.24 -1.87 -14.06
CA THR A 142 -14.02 -1.63 -13.27
C THR A 142 -14.15 -0.45 -12.34
N ILE A 143 -13.43 -0.47 -11.22
CA ILE A 143 -13.18 0.70 -10.36
C ILE A 143 -11.69 0.73 -10.04
N ILE A 144 -11.06 1.89 -10.15
CA ILE A 144 -9.62 2.06 -9.88
C ILE A 144 -9.45 2.88 -8.62
N TYR A 145 -8.57 2.45 -7.71
CA TYR A 145 -8.21 3.18 -6.50
C TYR A 145 -6.73 3.55 -6.56
N ARG A 146 -6.41 4.82 -6.81
CA ARG A 146 -5.04 5.34 -6.73
C ARG A 146 -4.75 5.66 -5.27
N LEU A 147 -3.97 4.81 -4.63
CA LEU A 147 -3.55 5.00 -3.24
C LEU A 147 -2.30 5.87 -3.16
N GLY A 148 -2.25 6.73 -2.14
CA GLY A 148 -1.01 7.37 -1.68
C GLY A 148 -0.20 6.45 -0.77
N ASN A 149 0.72 7.02 0.00
CA ASN A 149 1.55 6.34 0.99
C ASN A 149 0.70 5.82 2.15
N GLN A 150 0.57 4.49 2.21
CA GLN A 150 -0.23 3.84 3.25
C GLN A 150 0.52 3.80 4.58
N ALA A 151 0.02 4.57 5.54
CA ALA A 151 0.50 4.64 6.90
C ALA A 151 -0.17 3.59 7.81
N ALA A 152 0.25 3.55 9.07
CA ALA A 152 -0.40 2.71 10.08
C ALA A 152 -1.89 3.07 10.25
N PRO A 153 -2.72 2.13 10.74
CA PRO A 153 -4.12 2.43 11.08
C PRO A 153 -4.24 3.55 12.12
N ILE A 154 -5.33 4.32 12.09
CA ILE A 154 -5.53 5.47 13.00
C ILE A 154 -5.37 5.06 14.48
N ASN A 155 -5.93 3.90 14.86
CA ASN A 155 -5.89 3.39 16.23
C ASN A 155 -5.05 2.10 16.36
N GLY A 156 -4.04 1.92 15.49
CA GLY A 156 -3.22 0.71 15.48
C GLY A 156 -1.74 0.99 15.26
N SER A 157 -0.90 0.00 15.54
CA SER A 157 0.55 0.08 15.35
C SER A 157 1.07 -0.78 14.19
N ASN A 158 0.18 -1.49 13.51
CA ASN A 158 0.53 -2.39 12.42
C ASN A 158 0.84 -1.60 11.14
N TRP A 159 2.09 -1.16 10.99
CA TRP A 159 2.60 -0.55 9.77
C TRP A 159 3.49 -1.57 9.04
N ASN A 160 3.42 -1.58 7.70
CA ASN A 160 4.35 -2.33 6.86
C ASN A 160 5.82 -2.01 7.23
N PRO A 161 6.59 -2.98 7.76
CA PRO A 161 7.96 -2.75 8.20
C PRO A 161 8.95 -2.53 7.04
N GLN A 162 8.52 -2.73 5.80
CA GLN A 162 9.30 -2.46 4.59
C GLN A 162 8.93 -1.11 3.94
N ASP A 163 7.99 -0.37 4.53
CA ASP A 163 7.61 0.96 4.04
C ASP A 163 8.77 1.95 4.17
N PHE A 164 8.93 2.82 3.17
CA PHE A 164 10.03 3.78 3.13
C PHE A 164 9.97 4.77 4.31
N THR A 165 8.80 5.34 4.59
CA THR A 165 8.62 6.31 5.68
C THR A 165 8.78 5.63 7.03
N TYR A 166 8.27 4.41 7.18
CA TYR A 166 8.52 3.60 8.38
C TYR A 166 10.02 3.39 8.61
N LEU A 167 10.78 2.99 7.59
CA LEU A 167 12.22 2.76 7.68
C LEU A 167 13.00 4.05 7.96
N LEU A 168 12.57 5.18 7.40
CA LEU A 168 13.16 6.50 7.67
C LEU A 168 12.93 6.94 9.13
N LEU A 169 11.73 6.71 9.66
CA LEU A 169 11.43 6.97 11.08
C LEU A 169 12.21 6.03 11.99
N LEU A 170 12.24 4.73 11.66
CA LEU A 170 12.96 3.74 12.44
C LEU A 170 14.47 4.04 12.49
N SER A 171 15.08 4.39 11.37
CA SER A 171 16.50 4.77 11.31
C SER A 171 16.77 6.04 12.12
N THR A 172 15.88 7.04 12.03
CA THR A 172 15.94 8.26 12.86
C THR A 172 15.96 7.93 14.35
N LEU A 173 15.02 7.09 14.81
CA LEU A 173 14.93 6.68 16.21
C LEU A 173 16.12 5.83 16.68
N LYS A 174 16.65 4.96 15.80
CA LYS A 174 17.78 4.07 16.14
C LYS A 174 19.11 4.79 16.23
N MET A 175 19.31 5.80 15.39
CA MET A 175 20.57 6.54 15.31
C MET A 175 20.54 7.83 16.14
N ASN A 176 19.37 8.22 16.64
CA ASN A 176 19.14 9.49 17.34
C ASN A 176 19.52 10.72 16.49
N ILE A 177 19.44 10.58 15.16
CA ILE A 177 19.71 11.63 14.18
C ILE A 177 18.71 11.55 13.03
N ALA A 178 18.14 12.69 12.67
CA ALA A 178 17.20 12.84 11.57
C ALA A 178 17.88 13.55 10.38
N PRO A 179 17.58 13.17 9.13
CA PRO A 179 17.98 13.98 8.00
C PRO A 179 17.15 15.26 7.94
N ASN A 180 17.79 16.38 7.66
CA ASN A 180 17.13 17.61 7.26
C ASN A 180 16.62 17.45 5.82
N LEU A 181 15.30 17.30 5.67
CA LEU A 181 14.63 17.13 4.38
C LEU A 181 13.91 18.41 3.92
N GLY A 182 14.24 19.56 4.52
CA GLY A 182 13.66 20.85 4.20
C GLY A 182 12.13 20.85 4.35
N GLU A 183 11.45 21.34 3.31
CA GLU A 183 9.98 21.45 3.26
C GLU A 183 9.31 20.19 2.71
N TRP A 184 9.97 19.03 2.75
CA TRP A 184 9.37 17.79 2.26
C TRP A 184 8.07 17.47 3.01
N GLU A 185 7.01 17.38 2.22
CA GLU A 185 5.67 16.97 2.62
C GLU A 185 5.59 15.45 2.63
N VAL A 186 5.29 14.89 3.80
CA VAL A 186 5.12 13.46 4.04
C VAL A 186 3.63 13.18 4.02
N GLU A 187 3.17 12.71 2.87
CA GLU A 187 1.80 12.22 2.74
C GLU A 187 1.66 10.89 3.51
N LEU A 188 0.62 10.78 4.32
CA LEU A 188 0.32 9.60 5.15
C LEU A 188 -1.20 9.36 5.14
N THR A 189 -1.63 8.35 4.39
CA THR A 189 -3.02 7.89 4.39
C THR A 189 -3.16 6.67 5.30
N PRO A 190 -3.98 6.71 6.38
CA PRO A 190 -4.20 5.54 7.23
C PRO A 190 -4.77 4.36 6.44
N VAL A 191 -4.15 3.19 6.56
CA VAL A 191 -4.56 2.01 5.77
C VAL A 191 -5.98 1.53 6.08
N ASP A 192 -6.47 1.73 7.30
CA ASP A 192 -7.83 1.39 7.71
C ASP A 192 -8.87 2.31 7.06
N PHE A 193 -8.54 3.59 6.84
CA PHE A 193 -9.38 4.49 6.04
C PHE A 193 -9.51 3.99 4.60
N SER A 194 -8.38 3.70 3.92
CA SER A 194 -8.40 3.18 2.54
C SER A 194 -9.18 1.87 2.43
N ALA A 195 -8.94 0.93 3.35
CA ALA A 195 -9.62 -0.37 3.35
C ALA A 195 -11.13 -0.23 3.57
N GLN A 196 -11.55 0.62 4.52
CA GLN A 196 -12.98 0.88 4.76
C GLN A 196 -13.66 1.53 3.56
N PHE A 197 -12.99 2.48 2.90
CA PHE A 197 -13.52 3.11 1.69
C PHE A 197 -13.70 2.08 0.57
N ILE A 198 -12.67 1.28 0.27
CA ILE A 198 -12.71 0.27 -0.79
C ILE A 198 -13.81 -0.75 -0.53
N VAL A 199 -13.92 -1.28 0.70
CA VAL A 199 -14.95 -2.25 1.04
C VAL A 199 -16.34 -1.66 0.90
N ARG A 200 -16.55 -0.41 1.32
CA ARG A 200 -17.84 0.26 1.16
C ARG A 200 -18.24 0.40 -0.30
N ILE A 201 -17.31 0.79 -1.17
CA ILE A 201 -17.57 0.85 -2.62
C ILE A 201 -17.90 -0.54 -3.17
N LEU A 202 -17.15 -1.56 -2.76
CA LEU A 202 -17.32 -2.94 -3.21
C LEU A 202 -18.69 -3.52 -2.78
N SER A 203 -19.14 -3.26 -1.56
CA SER A 203 -20.35 -3.90 -0.99
C SER A 203 -21.64 -3.11 -1.20
N GLU A 204 -21.58 -1.79 -1.23
CA GLU A 204 -22.79 -0.93 -1.17
C GLU A 204 -23.01 -0.10 -2.43
N MET A 205 -21.93 0.28 -3.13
CA MET A 205 -22.00 1.36 -4.13
C MET A 205 -21.37 1.00 -5.48
N PHE A 206 -21.21 -0.30 -5.76
CA PHE A 206 -20.49 -0.75 -6.95
C PHE A 206 -21.12 -0.25 -8.27
N CYS A 207 -22.44 -0.45 -8.44
CA CYS A 207 -23.14 -0.09 -9.67
C CYS A 207 -23.08 1.41 -9.97
N GLU A 208 -23.13 2.25 -8.95
CA GLU A 208 -23.11 3.71 -9.08
C GLU A 208 -21.72 4.26 -9.42
N ASN A 209 -20.67 3.50 -9.11
CA ASN A 209 -19.28 3.92 -9.25
C ASN A 209 -18.51 3.15 -10.33
N THR A 210 -19.20 2.32 -11.12
CA THR A 210 -18.57 1.60 -12.23
C THR A 210 -17.96 2.59 -13.23
N GLY A 211 -16.68 2.38 -13.57
CA GLY A 211 -15.89 3.26 -14.44
C GLY A 211 -15.19 4.41 -13.70
N ARG A 212 -15.40 4.58 -12.39
CA ARG A 212 -14.75 5.64 -11.61
C ARG A 212 -13.31 5.29 -11.23
N ILE A 213 -12.54 6.35 -11.05
CA ILE A 213 -11.21 6.35 -10.46
C ILE A 213 -11.31 7.15 -9.16
N PHE A 214 -10.72 6.65 -8.07
CA PHE A 214 -10.66 7.34 -6.79
C PHE A 214 -9.22 7.63 -6.40
N HIS A 215 -8.93 8.84 -5.91
CA HIS A 215 -7.65 9.17 -5.28
C HIS A 215 -7.81 9.06 -3.77
N LEU A 216 -7.25 8.01 -3.17
CA LEU A 216 -7.23 7.81 -1.73
C LEU A 216 -5.88 8.28 -1.19
N ILE A 217 -5.75 9.61 -1.14
CA ILE A 217 -4.52 10.33 -0.81
C ILE A 217 -4.88 11.39 0.22
N ASN A 218 -4.10 11.46 1.30
CA ASN A 218 -4.24 12.52 2.28
C ASN A 218 -3.74 13.83 1.67
N SER A 219 -4.62 14.82 1.53
CA SER A 219 -4.33 16.07 0.83
C SER A 219 -4.79 17.29 1.61
N GLY A 220 -4.31 18.47 1.21
CA GLY A 220 -4.67 19.74 1.83
C GLY A 220 -4.16 19.86 3.27
N GLU A 221 -5.04 20.23 4.20
CA GLU A 221 -4.69 20.50 5.61
C GLU A 221 -4.19 19.26 6.37
N GLY A 222 -4.37 18.05 5.83
CA GLY A 222 -3.92 16.80 6.44
C GLY A 222 -2.47 16.41 6.12
N ILE A 223 -1.80 17.12 5.20
CA ILE A 223 -0.39 16.86 4.85
C ILE A 223 0.52 17.34 5.98
N VAL A 224 1.49 16.50 6.37
CA VAL A 224 2.46 16.81 7.42
C VAL A 224 3.85 17.00 6.84
N LYS A 225 4.61 17.95 7.37
CA LYS A 225 6.02 18.13 6.97
C LYS A 225 6.93 17.22 7.78
N TRP A 226 8.01 16.74 7.17
CA TRP A 226 9.01 15.93 7.87
C TRP A 226 9.50 16.60 9.17
N LYS A 227 9.75 17.91 9.12
CA LYS A 227 10.13 18.70 10.30
C LYS A 227 9.11 18.64 11.45
N GLN A 228 7.82 18.68 11.14
CA GLN A 228 6.76 18.56 12.16
C GLN A 228 6.77 17.17 12.80
N ILE A 229 7.04 16.12 12.03
CA ILE A 229 7.18 14.76 12.58
C ILE A 229 8.35 14.71 13.57
N ILE A 230 9.50 15.32 13.25
CA ILE A 230 10.64 15.37 14.18
C ILE A 230 10.31 16.18 15.44
N GLU A 231 9.59 17.30 15.31
CA GLU A 231 9.11 18.08 16.46
C GLU A 231 8.19 17.24 17.36
N TRP A 232 7.27 16.46 16.78
CA TRP A 232 6.41 15.55 17.54
C TRP A 232 7.20 14.44 18.23
N LEU A 233 8.19 13.85 17.58
CA LEU A 233 9.07 12.85 18.19
C LEU A 233 9.80 13.43 19.43
N LYS A 234 10.27 14.67 19.35
CA LYS A 234 10.89 15.37 20.49
C LYS A 234 9.89 15.55 21.64
N ILE A 235 8.65 15.97 21.34
CA ILE A 235 7.58 16.16 22.34
C ILE A 235 7.23 14.86 23.08
N ILE A 236 7.23 13.71 22.39
CA ILE A 236 6.87 12.41 23.00
C ILE A 236 8.03 11.71 23.71
N GLY A 237 9.18 12.39 23.87
CA GLY A 237 10.30 11.91 24.71
C GLY A 237 11.58 11.54 23.96
N PHE A 238 11.68 11.81 22.66
CA PHE A 238 12.92 11.65 21.89
C PHE A 238 13.66 12.99 21.71
N GLU A 239 13.87 13.71 22.82
CA GLU A 239 14.41 15.08 22.84
C GLU A 239 15.84 15.19 22.28
N GLU A 240 16.59 14.10 22.30
CA GLU A 240 18.00 14.06 21.87
C GLU A 240 18.19 13.95 20.35
N ILE A 241 17.10 13.77 19.57
CA ILE A 241 17.19 13.65 18.11
C ILE A 241 17.77 14.94 17.52
N LYS A 242 18.92 14.82 16.86
CA LYS A 242 19.56 15.93 16.14
C LYS A 242 19.23 15.87 14.65
N GLU A 243 18.77 16.97 14.09
CA GLU A 243 18.67 17.11 12.64
C GLU A 243 20.03 17.51 12.07
N ILE A 244 20.44 16.82 11.00
CA ILE A 244 21.71 17.05 10.29
C ILE A 244 21.46 17.08 8.77
N GLU A 245 22.39 17.64 8.01
CA GLU A 245 22.27 17.71 6.55
C GLU A 245 22.17 16.31 5.90
N ILE A 246 21.36 16.20 4.84
CA ILE A 246 21.02 14.90 4.22
C ILE A 246 22.25 14.10 3.79
N ASP A 247 23.27 14.75 3.22
CA ASP A 247 24.50 14.10 2.77
C ASP A 247 25.32 13.51 3.93
N GLU A 248 25.29 14.17 5.09
CA GLU A 248 25.94 13.68 6.30
C GLU A 248 25.14 12.53 6.90
N TRP A 249 23.82 12.67 6.95
CA TRP A 249 22.92 11.61 7.40
C TRP A 249 23.08 10.33 6.57
N ILE A 250 23.13 10.43 5.25
CA ILE A 250 23.34 9.28 4.34
C ILE A 250 24.65 8.56 4.68
N LYS A 251 25.75 9.29 4.90
CA LYS A 251 27.04 8.69 5.29
C LYS A 251 26.89 7.94 6.60
N MET A 252 26.32 8.57 7.63
CA MET A 252 26.13 7.95 8.94
C MET A 252 25.22 6.73 8.86
N PHE A 253 24.15 6.78 8.06
CA PHE A 253 23.22 5.68 7.86
C PHE A 253 23.91 4.48 7.19
N VAL A 254 24.72 4.71 6.15
CA VAL A 254 25.50 3.65 5.50
C VAL A 254 26.49 3.01 6.48
N TYR A 255 27.18 3.81 7.30
CA TYR A 255 28.07 3.28 8.35
C TYR A 255 27.30 2.45 9.38
N PHE A 256 26.14 2.93 9.82
CA PHE A 256 25.27 2.22 10.76
C PHE A 256 24.82 0.86 10.20
N LEU A 257 24.40 0.80 8.93
CA LEU A 257 24.02 -0.46 8.27
C LEU A 257 25.20 -1.44 8.16
N LYS A 258 26.40 -0.95 7.82
CA LYS A 258 27.61 -1.80 7.77
C LYS A 258 27.94 -2.37 9.14
N PHE A 259 27.90 -1.55 10.19
CA PHE A 259 28.15 -2.00 11.55
C PHE A 259 27.14 -3.06 12.02
N LEU A 260 25.85 -2.91 11.66
CA LEU A 260 24.84 -3.93 11.92
C LEU A 260 25.10 -5.23 11.13
N GLY A 261 25.52 -5.12 9.87
CA GLY A 261 25.82 -6.26 9.00
C GLY A 261 27.10 -7.03 9.38
N GLU A 262 28.13 -6.33 9.87
CA GLU A 262 29.39 -6.92 10.33
C GLU A 262 29.26 -7.55 11.73
N GLY A 263 28.25 -7.15 12.51
CA GLY A 263 28.09 -7.56 13.91
C GLY A 263 27.34 -8.88 14.15
N ARG A 264 26.56 -9.43 13.20
CA ARG A 264 25.78 -10.67 13.42
C ARG A 264 25.50 -11.47 12.15
N GLY A 265 26.07 -12.67 12.07
CA GLY A 265 25.53 -13.74 11.25
C GLY A 265 24.10 -14.09 11.70
N ASN A 266 23.20 -14.23 10.73
CA ASN A 266 21.89 -14.88 10.84
C ASN A 266 21.07 -14.58 12.11
N TYR A 267 20.59 -13.35 12.25
CA TYR A 267 19.31 -13.10 12.92
C TYR A 267 18.52 -12.09 12.10
N PHE A 268 17.60 -12.61 11.28
CA PHE A 268 16.44 -11.86 10.81
C PHE A 268 15.80 -11.13 11.98
N PHE A 269 15.44 -9.87 11.77
CA PHE A 269 14.75 -8.94 12.67
C PHE A 269 13.88 -9.62 13.75
N SER A 270 14.49 -9.96 14.89
CA SER A 270 13.79 -10.32 16.12
C SER A 270 13.80 -9.10 17.01
N PHE A 271 12.71 -8.33 16.98
CA PHE A 271 12.52 -7.19 17.86
C PHE A 271 11.49 -7.55 18.93
N SER A 272 11.95 -7.69 20.17
CA SER A 272 11.11 -7.55 21.36
C SER A 272 10.79 -6.06 21.52
N THR A 273 9.59 -5.66 21.13
CA THR A 273 8.98 -4.43 21.61
C THR A 273 8.71 -4.61 23.10
N ARG A 274 9.51 -3.95 23.95
CA ARG A 274 9.03 -3.58 25.29
C ARG A 274 7.95 -2.53 25.07
N VAL A 275 6.71 -2.98 24.93
CA VAL A 275 5.55 -2.15 25.18
C VAL A 275 5.71 -1.62 26.60
N VAL A 276 5.88 -0.31 26.74
CA VAL A 276 5.77 0.35 28.05
C VAL A 276 4.33 0.15 28.49
N SER A 277 4.11 -0.79 29.39
CA SER A 277 2.81 -1.01 30.02
C SER A 277 2.42 0.25 30.78
N VAL A 278 1.38 0.93 30.31
CA VAL A 278 0.69 1.94 31.13
C VAL A 278 0.04 1.18 32.28
N HIS A 279 0.58 1.37 33.50
CA HIS A 279 -0.01 0.85 34.71
C HIS A 279 -1.39 1.49 34.93
N GLU A 280 -2.46 0.74 34.65
CA GLU A 280 -3.75 1.01 35.29
C GLU A 280 -3.67 0.59 36.75
N LYS A 281 -3.84 1.58 37.62
CA LYS A 281 -3.91 1.40 39.07
C LYS A 281 -5.10 0.50 39.42
N SER A 282 -4.79 -0.48 40.25
CA SER A 282 -5.68 -1.24 41.13
C SER A 282 -6.89 -0.46 41.65
N CYS A 283 -8.08 -1.03 41.49
CA CYS A 283 -9.18 -0.87 42.44
C CYS A 283 -9.52 -2.24 43.01
N GLU A 284 -9.03 -2.50 44.23
CA GLU A 284 -9.61 -3.48 45.14
C GLU A 284 -10.88 -2.88 45.77
N LYS A 285 -12.03 -3.51 45.55
CA LYS A 285 -12.95 -4.06 46.57
C LYS A 285 -14.25 -4.51 45.93
#